data_AF-A0ABD0MQ07-F1
#
_entry.id   AF-A0ABD0MQ07-F1
#
_cell.length_a   1.000
_cell.length_b   1.000
_cell.length_c   1.000
_cell.angle_alpha   90.00
_cell.angle_beta   90.00
_cell.angle_gamma   90.00
#
_symmetry.space_group_name_H-M   'P 1'
#
loop_
_entity.id
_entity.type
_entity.pdbx_description
1 polymer ?
#
loop_
_entity_poly.entity_id
_entity_poly.type
_entity_poly.pdbx_seq_one_letter_code
_entity_poly.pdbx_strand_id
1 'polypeptide(L)'
;MVRKLCKQCGLDSKGSKMDLILRLRDEMKNRSSYDKIFEKVWGASAIYDFARGLATHTNLREPEKLPFSPHEGRLAEATTDNLQLAGEGKLKVNLPWLKTKKTDTDANCHPVIGSSDHYTLYDIFHERNTKDTRDALRRIGLVPEVADWVNSQCAEQLFADMRKNNYFLNTLTPSQHIFMMQNILHHYNTKCNIKTKASIQKVVGKDVQLQLDHN
;
A
#
# COMPACT_ATOMS: atom_id res chain seq x y z
N MET A 1 -10.08 -9.26 17.08
CA MET A 1 -9.97 -8.33 15.93
C MET A 1 -11.34 -7.90 15.41
N VAL A 2 -12.17 -8.82 14.90
CA VAL A 2 -13.51 -8.52 14.34
C VAL A 2 -14.44 -7.75 15.30
N ARG A 3 -14.51 -8.11 16.59
CA ARG A 3 -15.30 -7.34 17.59
C ARG A 3 -14.86 -5.88 17.70
N LYS A 4 -13.55 -5.64 17.64
CA LYS A 4 -12.99 -4.29 17.75
C LYS A 4 -13.37 -3.48 16.52
N LEU A 5 -13.30 -4.12 15.35
CA LEU A 5 -13.71 -3.56 14.09
C LEU A 5 -15.20 -3.16 14.09
N CYS A 6 -16.11 -4.04 14.53
CA CYS A 6 -17.53 -3.70 14.67
C CYS A 6 -17.75 -2.45 15.52
N LYS A 7 -17.09 -2.34 16.70
CA LYS A 7 -17.21 -1.13 17.54
C LYS A 7 -16.77 0.14 16.82
N GLN A 8 -15.73 0.05 15.99
CA GLN A 8 -15.19 1.20 15.28
C GLN A 8 -16.05 1.61 14.08
N CYS A 9 -16.76 0.66 13.47
CA CYS A 9 -17.77 0.92 12.44
C CYS A 9 -19.14 1.33 13.01
N GLY A 10 -19.26 1.57 14.32
CA GLY A 10 -20.55 1.91 14.97
C GLY A 10 -21.55 0.75 15.05
N LEU A 11 -21.10 -0.48 14.83
CA LEU A 11 -21.91 -1.69 14.82
C LEU A 11 -21.90 -2.40 16.18
N ASP A 12 -22.98 -3.13 16.49
CA ASP A 12 -23.00 -4.00 17.66
C ASP A 12 -21.85 -5.02 17.59
N SER A 13 -21.15 -5.14 18.71
CA SER A 13 -19.95 -5.98 18.87
C SER A 13 -20.18 -7.24 19.71
N LYS A 14 -21.43 -7.51 20.10
CA LYS A 14 -21.86 -8.74 20.79
C LYS A 14 -22.23 -9.85 19.79
N GLY A 15 -22.28 -11.10 20.25
CA GLY A 15 -22.60 -12.27 19.42
C GLY A 15 -21.39 -13.09 19.00
N SER A 16 -21.61 -14.16 18.23
CA SER A 16 -20.57 -15.04 17.70
C SER A 16 -19.67 -14.31 16.70
N LYS A 17 -18.53 -14.89 16.35
CA LYS A 17 -17.66 -14.31 15.31
C LYS A 17 -18.43 -14.13 14.00
N MET A 18 -19.29 -15.10 13.62
CA MET A 18 -20.11 -15.05 12.42
C MET A 18 -21.16 -13.94 12.43
N ASP A 19 -21.78 -13.65 13.58
CA ASP A 19 -22.77 -12.57 13.68
C ASP A 19 -22.14 -11.20 13.39
N LEU A 20 -20.93 -10.99 13.92
CA LEU A 20 -20.15 -9.78 13.68
C LEU A 20 -19.76 -9.63 12.20
N ILE A 21 -19.48 -10.74 11.55
CA ILE A 21 -19.12 -10.81 10.13
C ILE A 21 -20.33 -10.45 9.27
N LEU A 22 -21.50 -11.00 9.58
CA LEU A 22 -22.73 -10.74 8.84
C LEU A 22 -23.14 -9.26 8.94
N ARG A 23 -22.98 -8.63 10.10
CA ARG A 23 -23.24 -7.19 10.28
C ARG A 23 -22.29 -6.31 9.48
N LEU A 24 -20.99 -6.61 9.54
CA LEU A 24 -20.01 -5.90 8.70
C LEU A 24 -20.34 -6.09 7.22
N ARG A 25 -20.74 -7.30 6.83
CA ARG A 25 -21.17 -7.62 5.46
C ARG A 25 -22.39 -6.83 4.98
N ASP A 26 -23.35 -6.55 5.86
CA ASP A 26 -24.54 -5.78 5.48
C ASP A 26 -24.23 -4.29 5.27
N GLU A 27 -23.37 -3.69 6.10
CA GLU A 27 -22.85 -2.33 5.86
C GLU A 27 -22.05 -2.23 4.55
N MET A 28 -21.36 -3.31 4.18
CA MET A 28 -20.51 -3.41 2.99
C MET A 28 -21.26 -3.42 1.65
N LYS A 29 -22.61 -3.44 1.64
CA LYS A 29 -23.41 -3.50 0.40
C LYS A 29 -23.55 -2.15 -0.33
N ASN A 30 -23.08 -1.02 0.24
CA ASN A 30 -23.17 0.28 -0.42
C ASN A 30 -22.07 0.48 -1.49
N ARG A 31 -22.45 0.32 -2.75
CA ARG A 31 -21.56 0.40 -3.92
C ARG A 31 -20.85 1.77 -4.09
N SER A 32 -21.50 2.88 -3.72
CA SER A 32 -20.87 4.21 -3.81
C SER A 32 -19.73 4.41 -2.81
N SER A 33 -19.79 3.71 -1.67
CA SER A 33 -18.70 3.68 -0.69
C SER A 33 -17.54 2.82 -1.20
N TYR A 34 -17.84 1.71 -1.89
CA TYR A 34 -16.83 0.83 -2.49
C TYR A 34 -16.01 1.55 -3.57
N ASP A 35 -16.65 2.23 -4.52
CA ASP A 35 -15.95 2.89 -5.63
C ASP A 35 -15.06 4.05 -5.12
N LYS A 36 -15.56 4.85 -4.16
CA LYS A 36 -14.76 5.92 -3.51
C LYS A 36 -13.59 5.38 -2.68
N ILE A 37 -13.71 4.18 -2.13
CA ILE A 37 -12.63 3.51 -1.40
C ILE A 37 -11.62 2.96 -2.39
N PHE A 38 -12.06 2.32 -3.47
CA PHE A 38 -11.20 1.74 -4.49
C PHE A 38 -10.31 2.80 -5.17
N GLU A 39 -10.89 3.96 -5.54
CA GLU A 39 -10.14 5.09 -6.12
C GLU A 39 -9.12 5.72 -5.16
N LYS A 40 -9.35 5.64 -3.84
CA LYS A 40 -8.42 6.13 -2.82
C LYS A 40 -7.36 5.12 -2.40
N VAL A 41 -7.61 3.84 -2.64
CA VAL A 41 -6.77 2.72 -2.19
C VAL A 41 -5.82 2.22 -3.28
N TRP A 42 -6.06 2.58 -4.55
CA TRP A 42 -5.08 2.39 -5.61
C TRP A 42 -3.87 3.29 -5.40
N GLY A 43 -2.98 2.90 -4.49
CA GLY A 43 -1.76 3.64 -4.18
C GLY A 43 -0.93 3.84 -5.45
N ALA A 44 -0.26 4.97 -5.54
CA ALA A 44 0.55 5.31 -6.70
C ALA A 44 1.79 4.43 -6.91
N SER A 45 2.18 3.60 -5.95
CA SER A 45 3.24 2.59 -6.08
C SER A 45 3.09 1.49 -5.04
N ALA A 46 3.40 0.25 -5.44
CA ALA A 46 3.21 -0.94 -4.62
C ALA A 46 4.53 -1.62 -4.29
N ILE A 47 4.77 -1.92 -3.00
CA ILE A 47 5.86 -2.79 -2.56
C ILE A 47 5.29 -4.20 -2.36
N TYR A 48 5.89 -5.21 -2.99
CA TYR A 48 5.33 -6.56 -3.02
C TYR A 48 6.39 -7.66 -3.17
N ASP A 49 6.14 -8.83 -2.58
CA ASP A 49 7.07 -9.97 -2.60
C ASP A 49 7.31 -10.49 -4.03
N PHE A 50 6.30 -10.39 -4.91
CA PHE A 50 6.39 -10.78 -6.31
C PHE A 50 6.01 -9.63 -7.25
N ALA A 51 6.69 -8.49 -7.08
CA ALA A 51 6.43 -7.25 -7.81
C ALA A 51 6.28 -7.44 -9.33
N ARG A 52 7.19 -8.18 -9.96
CA ARG A 52 7.11 -8.48 -11.41
C ARG A 52 5.80 -9.17 -11.79
N GLY A 53 5.39 -10.20 -11.05
CA GLY A 53 4.14 -10.91 -11.30
C GLY A 53 2.92 -10.01 -11.11
N LEU A 54 2.94 -9.16 -10.08
CA LEU A 54 1.87 -8.19 -9.85
C LEU A 54 1.74 -7.24 -11.05
N ALA A 55 2.83 -6.64 -11.52
CA ALA A 55 2.83 -5.78 -12.71
C ALA A 55 2.31 -6.52 -13.93
N THR A 56 2.91 -7.66 -14.27
CA THR A 56 2.56 -8.44 -15.46
C THR A 56 1.09 -8.85 -15.46
N HIS A 57 0.60 -9.47 -14.37
CA HIS A 57 -0.78 -9.93 -14.31
C HIS A 57 -1.79 -8.79 -14.30
N THR A 58 -1.47 -7.65 -13.70
CA THR A 58 -2.38 -6.50 -13.66
C THR A 58 -2.44 -5.81 -15.01
N ASN A 59 -1.29 -5.57 -15.66
CA ASN A 59 -1.22 -4.99 -16.99
C ASN A 59 -1.90 -5.88 -18.05
N LEU A 60 -1.79 -7.21 -17.94
CA LEU A 60 -2.49 -8.14 -18.82
C LEU A 60 -4.01 -8.11 -18.66
N ARG A 61 -4.53 -7.76 -17.48
CA ARG A 61 -5.98 -7.65 -17.22
C ARG A 61 -6.56 -6.33 -17.70
N GLU A 62 -5.75 -5.28 -17.74
CA GLU A 62 -6.14 -3.92 -18.13
C GLU A 62 -5.18 -3.38 -19.21
N PRO A 63 -5.14 -4.00 -20.41
CA PRO A 63 -4.12 -3.71 -21.42
C PRO A 63 -4.23 -2.30 -22.02
N GLU A 64 -5.40 -1.69 -21.98
CA GLU A 64 -5.63 -0.33 -22.52
C GLU A 64 -5.12 0.77 -21.58
N LYS A 65 -5.18 0.54 -20.25
CA LYS A 65 -4.79 1.53 -19.24
C LYS A 65 -3.38 1.31 -18.70
N LEU A 66 -2.87 0.08 -18.76
CA LEU A 66 -1.58 -0.35 -18.19
C LEU A 66 -1.37 0.17 -16.75
N PRO A 67 -2.00 -0.46 -15.75
CA PRO A 67 -2.01 0.06 -14.39
C PRO A 67 -0.63 0.22 -13.74
N PHE A 68 0.40 -0.47 -14.22
CA PHE A 68 1.81 -0.27 -13.86
C PHE A 68 2.60 0.23 -15.08
N SER A 69 2.94 1.51 -15.05
CA SER A 69 3.58 2.26 -16.13
C SER A 69 4.35 3.44 -15.51
N PRO A 70 5.49 3.90 -16.04
CA PRO A 70 6.18 3.44 -17.25
C PRO A 70 6.92 2.11 -17.04
N HIS A 71 7.45 1.57 -18.14
CA HIS A 71 8.37 0.41 -18.15
C HIS A 71 7.84 -0.82 -17.38
N GLU A 72 6.55 -1.13 -17.53
CA GLU A 72 5.89 -2.23 -16.81
C GLU A 72 6.01 -2.07 -15.27
N GLY A 73 6.07 -0.83 -14.78
CA GLY A 73 6.22 -0.48 -13.37
C GLY A 73 7.64 -0.59 -12.82
N ARG A 74 8.68 -0.67 -13.65
CA ARG A 74 10.09 -0.53 -13.23
C ARG A 74 10.45 0.95 -13.08
N LEU A 75 11.42 1.25 -12.21
CA LEU A 75 11.88 2.61 -11.95
C LEU A 75 12.62 3.26 -13.13
N ALA A 76 13.13 2.45 -14.06
CA ALA A 76 13.79 2.91 -15.27
C ALA A 76 13.60 1.90 -16.41
N GLU A 77 13.91 2.33 -17.63
CA GLU A 77 13.98 1.44 -18.79
C GLU A 77 15.08 0.39 -18.61
N ALA A 78 14.85 -0.83 -19.11
CA ALA A 78 15.77 -1.95 -18.99
C ALA A 78 16.93 -1.90 -20.01
N THR A 79 17.67 -0.79 -20.02
CA THR A 79 18.89 -0.63 -20.83
C THR A 79 20.10 -1.26 -20.13
N THR A 80 21.14 -1.62 -20.89
CA THR A 80 22.39 -2.18 -20.34
C THR A 80 22.99 -1.27 -19.26
N ASP A 81 23.03 0.03 -19.51
CA ASP A 81 23.57 1.03 -18.59
C ASP A 81 22.77 1.12 -17.29
N ASN A 82 21.43 1.17 -17.38
CA ASN A 82 20.57 1.23 -16.20
C ASN A 82 20.71 -0.03 -15.34
N LEU A 83 20.79 -1.20 -15.97
CA LEU A 83 20.98 -2.48 -15.28
C LEU A 83 22.35 -2.54 -14.59
N GLN A 84 23.40 -2.05 -15.23
CA GLN A 84 24.72 -1.96 -14.64
C GLN A 84 24.73 -1.00 -13.43
N LEU A 85 24.22 0.23 -13.61
CA LEU A 85 24.17 1.23 -12.54
C LEU A 85 23.31 0.75 -11.36
N ALA A 86 22.20 0.05 -11.61
CA ALA A 86 21.36 -0.54 -10.57
C ALA A 86 22.06 -1.71 -9.85
N GLY A 87 22.79 -2.55 -10.60
CA GLY A 87 23.60 -3.65 -10.07
C GLY A 87 24.71 -3.17 -9.14
N GLU A 88 25.35 -2.06 -9.50
CA GLU A 88 26.41 -1.40 -8.71
C GLU A 88 25.86 -0.52 -7.57
N GLY A 89 24.53 -0.36 -7.44
CA GLY A 89 23.89 0.50 -6.45
C GLY A 89 24.06 2.01 -6.69
N LYS A 90 24.52 2.39 -7.88
CA LYS A 90 24.78 3.78 -8.30
C LYS A 90 23.56 4.45 -8.94
N LEU A 91 22.60 3.67 -9.46
CA LEU A 91 21.36 4.22 -9.99
C LEU A 91 20.50 4.76 -8.83
N LYS A 92 20.01 5.99 -8.99
CA LYS A 92 19.03 6.61 -8.10
C LYS A 92 17.91 7.22 -8.92
N VAL A 93 16.68 6.89 -8.56
CA VAL A 93 15.46 7.39 -9.20
C VAL A 93 14.68 8.16 -8.15
N ASN A 94 14.64 9.48 -8.31
CA ASN A 94 13.94 10.37 -7.39
C ASN A 94 12.46 10.41 -7.76
N LEU A 95 11.61 10.18 -6.76
CA LEU A 95 10.17 10.26 -6.86
C LEU A 95 9.65 11.39 -5.94
N PRO A 96 9.85 12.67 -6.31
CA PRO A 96 9.55 13.81 -5.44
C PRO A 96 8.07 13.88 -5.05
N TRP A 97 7.20 13.33 -5.90
CA TRP A 97 5.76 13.27 -5.69
C TRP A 97 5.32 12.40 -4.51
N LEU A 98 6.22 11.57 -3.96
CA LEU A 98 5.98 10.83 -2.71
C LEU A 98 5.95 11.72 -1.48
N LYS A 99 6.63 12.87 -1.53
CA LYS A 99 6.69 13.83 -0.42
C LYS A 99 5.71 14.98 -0.62
N THR A 100 5.58 15.45 -1.85
CA THR A 100 4.76 16.62 -2.18
C THR A 100 4.02 16.38 -3.49
N LYS A 101 2.69 16.53 -3.48
CA LYS A 101 1.86 16.40 -4.68
C LYS A 101 2.42 17.22 -5.86
N LYS A 102 2.44 16.65 -7.08
CA LYS A 102 2.85 17.37 -8.30
C LYS A 102 1.96 18.60 -8.53
N THR A 103 2.59 19.74 -8.86
CA THR A 103 1.91 20.98 -9.24
C THR A 103 1.22 20.84 -10.60
N ASP A 104 1.93 20.26 -11.57
CA ASP A 104 1.41 19.95 -12.89
C ASP A 104 0.96 18.49 -12.91
N THR A 105 -0.34 18.28 -12.66
CA THR A 105 -0.92 16.94 -12.57
C THR A 105 -1.00 16.28 -13.93
N ASP A 106 -0.51 15.05 -14.05
CA ASP A 106 -0.59 14.30 -15.30
C ASP A 106 -2.06 13.93 -15.64
N ALA A 107 -2.35 13.68 -16.91
CA ALA A 107 -3.64 13.12 -17.30
C ALA A 107 -3.83 11.74 -16.65
N ASN A 108 -5.02 11.48 -16.10
CA ASN A 108 -5.33 10.23 -15.38
C ASN A 108 -4.40 9.93 -14.18
N CYS A 109 -3.82 10.95 -13.57
CA CYS A 109 -2.97 10.80 -12.40
C CYS A 109 -3.72 10.33 -11.14
N HIS A 110 -2.95 9.82 -10.18
CA HIS A 110 -3.48 9.51 -8.86
C HIS A 110 -3.88 10.81 -8.11
N PRO A 111 -5.11 10.90 -7.55
CA PRO A 111 -5.68 12.17 -7.07
C PRO A 111 -4.91 12.82 -5.91
N VAL A 112 -4.18 12.01 -5.14
CA VAL A 112 -3.40 12.47 -3.98
C VAL A 112 -2.03 13.00 -4.37
N ILE A 113 -1.34 12.35 -5.30
CA ILE A 113 0.08 12.65 -5.59
C ILE A 113 0.29 13.38 -6.92
N GLY A 114 -0.71 13.37 -7.81
CA GLY A 114 -0.64 14.05 -9.10
C GLY A 114 0.23 13.37 -10.16
N SER A 115 0.81 12.20 -9.89
CA SER A 115 1.56 11.40 -10.88
C SER A 115 0.68 10.35 -11.56
N SER A 116 0.87 10.17 -12.87
CA SER A 116 0.37 8.99 -13.60
C SER A 116 1.30 7.78 -13.48
N ASP A 117 2.54 7.99 -13.03
CA ASP A 117 3.51 6.93 -12.89
C ASP A 117 3.14 6.01 -11.73
N HIS A 118 3.11 4.72 -12.01
CA HIS A 118 2.80 3.66 -11.09
C HIS A 118 3.84 2.54 -11.16
N TYR A 119 4.69 2.49 -10.13
CA TYR A 119 5.75 1.49 -10.00
C TYR A 119 5.34 0.34 -9.10
N THR A 120 5.96 -0.82 -9.32
CA THR A 120 5.94 -1.91 -8.33
C THR A 120 7.36 -2.36 -8.01
N LEU A 121 7.66 -2.27 -6.72
CA LEU A 121 8.97 -2.53 -6.14
C LEU A 121 8.94 -3.82 -5.34
N TYR A 122 10.07 -4.50 -5.29
CA TYR A 122 10.21 -5.67 -4.44
C TYR A 122 10.31 -5.26 -2.98
N ASP A 123 9.70 -6.05 -2.10
CA ASP A 123 10.05 -6.01 -0.70
C ASP A 123 11.54 -6.37 -0.51
N ILE A 124 12.23 -5.69 0.42
CA ILE A 124 13.69 -5.85 0.64
C ILE A 124 14.08 -7.32 0.88
N PHE A 125 13.23 -8.11 1.55
CA PHE A 125 13.51 -9.52 1.82
C PHE A 125 13.35 -10.42 0.58
N HIS A 126 12.70 -9.93 -0.46
CA HIS A 126 12.37 -10.67 -1.68
C HIS A 126 13.12 -10.19 -2.93
N GLU A 127 13.84 -9.07 -2.86
CA GLU A 127 14.64 -8.50 -3.96
C GLU A 127 15.70 -9.46 -4.55
N ARG A 128 16.18 -10.42 -3.75
CA ARG A 128 17.23 -11.38 -4.16
C ARG A 128 16.69 -12.69 -4.74
N ASN A 129 15.39 -12.90 -4.68
CA ASN A 129 14.76 -14.15 -5.12
C ASN A 129 14.37 -14.14 -6.61
N THR A 130 14.73 -13.09 -7.35
CA THR A 130 14.43 -12.96 -8.77
C THR A 130 15.49 -13.61 -9.67
N LYS A 131 15.02 -14.23 -10.77
CA LYS A 131 15.85 -14.78 -11.84
C LYS A 131 16.02 -13.82 -13.03
N ASP A 132 15.23 -12.75 -13.08
CA ASP A 132 15.25 -11.78 -14.18
C ASP A 132 16.16 -10.61 -13.79
N THR A 133 17.19 -10.34 -14.59
CA THR A 133 18.14 -9.25 -14.31
C THR A 133 17.47 -7.88 -14.31
N ARG A 134 16.35 -7.72 -15.03
CA ARG A 134 15.58 -6.47 -15.10
C ARG A 134 14.92 -6.10 -13.78
N ASP A 135 14.73 -7.07 -12.88
CA ASP A 135 14.16 -6.82 -11.56
C ASP A 135 15.13 -6.06 -10.63
N ALA A 136 16.40 -5.89 -11.01
CA ALA A 136 17.28 -4.93 -10.37
C ALA A 136 16.69 -3.50 -10.37
N LEU A 137 15.88 -3.15 -11.37
CA LEU A 137 15.20 -1.85 -11.52
C LEU A 137 13.91 -1.74 -10.69
N ARG A 138 13.62 -2.73 -9.84
CA ARG A 138 12.47 -2.72 -8.91
C ARG A 138 12.92 -2.71 -7.44
N ARG A 139 14.21 -2.51 -7.17
CA ARG A 139 14.72 -2.48 -5.81
C ARG A 139 14.34 -1.17 -5.11
N ILE A 140 13.90 -1.25 -3.87
CA ILE A 140 13.54 -0.09 -3.04
C ILE A 140 14.74 0.84 -2.85
N GLY A 141 15.94 0.28 -2.71
CA GLY A 141 17.18 1.05 -2.53
C GLY A 141 17.54 2.00 -3.67
N LEU A 142 16.86 1.92 -4.82
CA LEU A 142 17.01 2.86 -5.92
C LEU A 142 16.23 4.16 -5.70
N VAL A 143 15.24 4.20 -4.80
CA VAL A 143 14.41 5.38 -4.53
C VAL A 143 14.81 5.99 -3.17
N PRO A 144 15.58 7.09 -3.15
CA PRO A 144 16.01 7.73 -1.91
C PRO A 144 14.85 8.11 -0.99
N GLU A 145 13.72 8.51 -1.55
CA GLU A 145 12.53 8.92 -0.79
C GLU A 145 11.84 7.76 -0.06
N VAL A 146 12.09 6.51 -0.47
CA VAL A 146 11.46 5.31 0.09
C VAL A 146 12.44 4.52 0.96
N ALA A 147 13.70 4.44 0.54
CA ALA A 147 14.71 3.56 1.13
C ALA A 147 14.89 3.75 2.64
N ASP A 148 14.76 4.98 3.13
CA ASP A 148 14.90 5.30 4.57
C ASP A 148 13.57 5.41 5.32
N TRP A 149 12.44 5.37 4.60
CA TRP A 149 11.11 5.63 5.16
C TRP A 149 10.29 4.36 5.36
N VAL A 150 10.49 3.35 4.51
CA VAL A 150 9.71 2.11 4.58
C VAL A 150 10.43 1.05 5.39
N ASN A 151 9.80 0.64 6.50
CA ASN A 151 10.23 -0.50 7.28
C ASN A 151 9.53 -1.78 6.78
N SER A 152 10.14 -2.47 5.82
CA SER A 152 9.65 -3.74 5.27
C SER A 152 9.42 -4.81 6.33
N GLN A 153 10.26 -4.85 7.37
CA GLN A 153 10.13 -5.84 8.45
C GLN A 153 8.84 -5.63 9.25
N CYS A 154 8.47 -4.38 9.52
CA CYS A 154 7.21 -4.06 10.18
C CYS A 154 6.00 -4.47 9.32
N ALA A 155 6.08 -4.26 8.00
CA ALA A 155 5.05 -4.72 7.06
C ALA A 155 4.92 -6.26 7.06
N GLU A 156 6.04 -7.00 7.00
CA GLU A 156 6.03 -8.46 7.02
C GLU A 156 5.42 -9.02 8.32
N GLN A 157 5.76 -8.43 9.46
CA GLN A 157 5.16 -8.82 10.75
C GLN A 157 3.65 -8.55 10.77
N LEU A 158 3.21 -7.40 10.25
CA LEU A 158 1.79 -7.08 10.13
C LEU A 158 1.07 -8.08 9.23
N PHE A 159 1.65 -8.43 8.09
CA PHE A 159 1.06 -9.42 7.18
C PHE A 159 1.06 -10.83 7.77
N ALA A 160 2.10 -11.22 8.50
CA ALA A 160 2.13 -12.48 9.25
C ALA A 160 0.99 -12.56 10.28
N ASP A 161 0.72 -11.47 10.99
CA ASP A 161 -0.41 -11.37 11.90
C ASP A 161 -1.76 -11.39 11.16
N MET A 162 -1.85 -10.74 10.00
CA MET A 162 -3.04 -10.79 9.16
C MET A 162 -3.34 -12.21 8.67
N ARG A 163 -2.30 -12.99 8.30
CA ARG A 163 -2.43 -14.38 7.82
C ARG A 163 -3.14 -15.29 8.81
N LYS A 164 -3.10 -14.99 10.11
CA LYS A 164 -3.88 -15.69 11.15
C LYS A 164 -5.40 -15.61 10.94
N ASN A 165 -5.86 -14.65 10.13
CA ASN A 165 -7.27 -14.49 9.76
C ASN A 165 -7.61 -15.13 8.40
N ASN A 166 -6.68 -15.77 7.70
CA ASN A 166 -6.89 -16.29 6.33
C ASN A 166 -8.08 -17.23 6.24
N TYR A 167 -8.25 -18.15 7.18
CA TYR A 167 -9.43 -19.04 7.19
C TYR A 167 -10.74 -18.25 7.11
N PHE A 168 -10.83 -17.14 7.84
CA PHE A 168 -11.99 -16.28 7.83
C PHE A 168 -12.08 -15.42 6.55
N LEU A 169 -10.98 -14.78 6.14
CA LEU A 169 -10.99 -13.92 4.96
C LEU A 169 -11.29 -14.70 3.68
N ASN A 170 -10.85 -15.96 3.61
CA ASN A 170 -11.05 -16.83 2.45
C ASN A 170 -12.48 -17.38 2.33
N THR A 171 -13.33 -17.27 3.36
CA THR A 171 -14.76 -17.63 3.26
C THR A 171 -15.63 -16.47 2.78
N LEU A 172 -15.06 -15.27 2.65
CA LEU A 172 -15.74 -14.10 2.13
C LEU A 172 -15.69 -14.08 0.59
N THR A 173 -16.65 -13.40 -0.03
CA THR A 173 -16.53 -13.06 -1.46
C THR A 173 -15.31 -12.15 -1.68
N PRO A 174 -14.72 -12.11 -2.89
CA PRO A 174 -13.51 -11.30 -3.15
C PRO A 174 -13.65 -9.83 -2.73
N SER A 175 -14.77 -9.18 -3.05
CA SER A 175 -15.02 -7.78 -2.66
C SER A 175 -15.07 -7.61 -1.14
N GLN A 176 -15.69 -8.56 -0.43
CA GLN A 176 -15.79 -8.54 1.02
C GLN A 176 -14.45 -8.83 1.70
N HIS A 177 -13.64 -9.73 1.13
CA HIS A 177 -12.28 -9.99 1.57
C HIS A 177 -11.45 -8.71 1.52
N ILE A 178 -11.40 -8.06 0.34
CA ILE A 178 -10.60 -6.84 0.12
C ILE A 178 -11.03 -5.75 1.11
N PHE A 179 -12.32 -5.48 1.22
CA PHE A 179 -12.83 -4.46 2.14
C PHE A 179 -12.49 -4.77 3.61
N MET A 180 -12.67 -6.01 4.05
CA MET A 180 -12.39 -6.43 5.43
C MET A 180 -10.89 -6.33 5.75
N MET A 181 -10.03 -6.78 4.84
CA MET A 181 -8.59 -6.66 4.97
C MET A 181 -8.16 -5.19 5.07
N GLN A 182 -8.72 -4.32 4.22
CA GLN A 182 -8.45 -2.88 4.26
C GLN A 182 -8.93 -2.23 5.55
N ASN A 183 -10.12 -2.58 6.03
CA ASN A 183 -10.65 -2.08 7.30
C ASN A 183 -9.73 -2.46 8.48
N ILE A 184 -9.29 -3.71 8.50
CA ILE A 184 -8.29 -4.20 9.45
C ILE A 184 -7.03 -3.32 9.43
N LEU A 185 -6.46 -3.07 8.25
CA LEU A 185 -5.26 -2.25 8.09
C LEU A 185 -5.50 -0.79 8.51
N HIS A 186 -6.63 -0.20 8.10
CA HIS A 186 -7.00 1.17 8.45
C HIS A 186 -7.07 1.37 9.97
N HIS A 187 -7.74 0.47 10.68
CA HIS A 187 -7.84 0.58 12.14
C HIS A 187 -6.54 0.24 12.87
N TYR A 188 -5.72 -0.65 12.32
CA TYR A 188 -4.36 -0.88 12.80
C TYR A 188 -3.54 0.41 12.70
N ASN A 189 -3.48 1.02 11.51
CA ASN A 189 -2.74 2.25 11.25
C ASN A 189 -3.25 3.41 12.11
N THR A 190 -4.56 3.61 12.20
CA THR A 190 -5.17 4.64 13.06
C THR A 190 -4.73 4.48 14.51
N LYS A 191 -4.71 3.25 15.04
CA LYS A 191 -4.26 2.98 16.41
C LYS A 191 -2.76 3.30 16.57
N CYS A 192 -1.93 2.91 15.62
CA CYS A 192 -0.49 3.20 15.63
C CYS A 192 -0.26 4.71 15.61
N ASN A 193 -0.94 5.44 14.72
CA ASN A 193 -0.83 6.89 14.60
C ASN A 193 -1.25 7.61 15.89
N ILE A 194 -2.37 7.20 16.51
CA ILE A 194 -2.81 7.76 17.81
C ILE A 194 -1.75 7.53 18.88
N LYS A 195 -1.19 6.30 18.96
CA LYS A 195 -0.15 5.97 19.94
C LYS A 195 1.11 6.80 19.71
N THR A 196 1.57 6.90 18.46
CA THR A 196 2.74 7.70 18.09
C THR A 196 2.54 9.18 18.41
N LYS A 197 1.38 9.74 18.04
CA LYS A 197 1.01 11.13 18.39
C LYS A 197 1.08 11.37 19.89
N ALA A 198 0.48 10.48 20.68
CA ALA A 198 0.50 10.59 22.14
C ALA A 198 1.93 10.50 22.71
N SER A 199 2.80 9.66 22.14
CA SER A 199 4.21 9.57 22.54
C SER A 199 4.97 10.86 22.21
N ILE A 200 4.78 11.43 21.02
CA ILE A 200 5.44 12.68 20.63
C ILE A 200 4.99 13.82 21.55
N GLN A 201 3.68 13.94 21.82
CA GLN A 201 3.11 14.97 22.71
C GLN A 201 3.64 14.90 24.15
N LYS A 202 4.08 13.72 24.62
CA LYS A 202 4.75 13.61 25.93
C LYS A 202 6.13 14.27 25.95
N VAL A 203 6.81 14.32 24.82
CA VAL A 203 8.15 14.88 24.68
C VAL A 203 8.09 16.38 24.40
N VAL A 204 7.22 16.81 23.49
CA VAL A 204 7.16 18.23 23.05
C VAL A 204 6.22 19.11 23.88
N GLY A 205 5.44 18.53 24.81
CA GLY A 205 4.43 19.24 25.58
C GLY A 205 3.06 19.27 24.88
N LYS A 206 1.98 19.38 25.66
CA LYS A 206 0.59 19.32 25.14
C LYS A 206 0.18 20.54 24.32
N ASP A 207 0.85 21.67 24.55
CA ASP A 207 0.53 22.96 23.95
C ASP A 207 1.12 23.13 22.54
N VAL A 208 2.00 22.20 22.12
CA VAL A 208 2.56 22.18 20.77
C VAL A 208 1.61 21.43 19.83
N GLN A 209 1.06 22.16 18.86
CA GLN A 209 0.19 21.60 17.84
C GLN A 209 1.02 20.83 16.81
N LEU A 210 0.89 19.50 16.80
CA LEU A 210 1.51 18.67 15.77
C LEU A 210 0.77 18.85 14.45
N GLN A 211 1.43 19.51 13.50
CA GLN A 211 0.99 19.56 12.11
C GLN A 211 1.43 18.25 11.44
N LEU A 212 0.46 17.44 11.05
CA LEU A 212 0.71 16.23 10.26
C LEU A 212 0.58 16.63 8.80
N ASP A 213 1.55 16.25 7.97
CA ASP A 213 1.46 16.46 6.53
C ASP A 213 0.17 15.80 6.01
N HIS A 214 -0.66 16.61 5.34
CA HIS A 214 -1.89 16.15 4.70
C HIS A 214 -1.54 15.58 3.33
N ASN A 215 -0.80 14.47 3.32
CA ASN A 215 -0.64 13.63 2.13
C ASN A 215 -1.77 12.61 2.10
#